data_AF-A0AAJ0SIE1-F1
#
_entry.id   AF-A0AAJ0SIE1-F1
#
_cell.length_a   1.000
_cell.length_b   1.000
_cell.length_c   1.000
_cell.angle_alpha   90.00
_cell.angle_beta   90.00
_cell.angle_gamma   90.00
#
_symmetry.space_group_name_H-M   'P 1'
#
loop_
_entity.id
_entity.type
_entity.pdbx_description
1 polymer ?
#
loop_
_entity_poly.entity_id
_entity_poly.type
_entity_poly.pdbx_seq_one_letter_code
_entity_poly.pdbx_strand_id
1 'polypeptide(L)'
;MDKTIQLRVRKQIDNSRELKVLKLKGTLISKGFTQIIHIADQDEDFYLNSFSTSPDCKKQAEDFVLDYISSHDLGDTISLLSPVK
;
A
#
# COMPACT_ATOMS: atom_id res chain seq x y z
N MET A 1 -10.50 8.54 15.47
CA MET A 1 -9.71 7.29 15.46
C MET A 1 -9.19 7.13 14.06
N ASP A 2 -7.90 7.40 13.85
CA ASP A 2 -7.24 7.18 12.56
C ASP A 2 -7.43 5.73 12.11
N LYS A 3 -7.70 5.55 10.82
CA LYS A 3 -7.90 4.22 10.25
C LYS A 3 -6.61 3.81 9.57
N THR A 4 -6.02 2.72 10.05
CA THR A 4 -4.81 2.15 9.48
C THR A 4 -5.16 1.33 8.26
N ILE A 5 -4.47 1.60 7.14
CA ILE A 5 -4.48 0.78 5.94
C ILE A 5 -3.20 -0.05 5.96
N GLN A 6 -3.33 -1.34 5.62
CA GLN A 6 -2.22 -2.28 5.62
C GLN A 6 -2.06 -2.90 4.23
N LEU A 7 -0.84 -2.85 3.70
CA LEU A 7 -0.47 -3.41 2.42
C LEU A 7 0.58 -4.48 2.64
N ARG A 8 0.31 -5.69 2.17
CA ARG A 8 1.32 -6.73 2.04
C ARG A 8 2.09 -6.48 0.75
N VAL A 9 3.43 -6.44 0.81
CA VAL A 9 4.31 -6.20 -0.34
C VAL A 9 5.36 -7.30 -0.38
N ARG A 10 5.50 -8.01 -1.51
CA ARG A 10 6.49 -9.07 -1.68
C ARG A 10 7.92 -8.50 -1.61
N LYS A 11 8.84 -9.19 -0.91
CA LYS A 11 10.25 -8.76 -0.78
C LYS A 11 11.03 -8.96 -2.08
N GLN A 12 10.90 -10.15 -2.67
CA GLN A 12 11.55 -10.45 -3.94
C GLN A 12 10.66 -10.03 -5.11
N ILE A 13 11.01 -8.91 -5.71
CA ILE A 13 10.33 -8.33 -6.87
C ILE A 13 11.38 -7.81 -7.86
N ASP A 14 11.04 -7.81 -9.15
CA ASP A 14 11.90 -7.28 -10.20
C ASP A 14 11.99 -5.74 -10.16
N ASN A 15 13.06 -5.20 -10.74
CA ASN A 15 13.32 -3.74 -10.76
C ASN A 15 12.14 -2.91 -11.33
N SER A 16 11.38 -3.47 -12.28
CA SER A 16 10.22 -2.78 -12.86
C SER A 16 9.09 -2.65 -11.83
N ARG A 17 8.82 -3.72 -11.09
CA ARG A 17 7.85 -3.72 -9.99
C ARG A 17 8.31 -2.87 -8.81
N GLU A 18 9.59 -2.87 -8.44
CA GLU A 18 10.11 -1.97 -7.40
C GLU A 18 9.81 -0.50 -7.71
N LEU A 19 10.08 -0.08 -8.96
CA LEU A 19 9.81 1.30 -9.38
C LEU A 19 8.32 1.63 -9.28
N LYS A 20 7.44 0.69 -9.64
CA LYS A 20 5.99 0.87 -9.54
C LYS A 20 5.53 0.95 -8.07
N VAL A 21 6.10 0.14 -7.18
CA VAL A 21 5.85 0.18 -5.72
C VAL A 21 6.31 1.51 -5.14
N LEU A 22 7.49 2.00 -5.52
CA LEU A 22 8.00 3.30 -5.10
C LEU A 22 7.08 4.44 -5.56
N LYS A 23 6.62 4.39 -6.82
CA LYS A 23 5.64 5.36 -7.36
C LYS A 23 4.31 5.32 -6.61
N LEU A 24 3.81 4.13 -6.23
CA LEU A 24 2.61 4.01 -5.41
C LEU A 24 2.80 4.74 -4.07
N LYS A 25 3.88 4.43 -3.35
CA LYS A 25 4.20 5.05 -2.05
C LYS A 25 4.35 6.57 -2.16
N GLY A 26 5.08 7.05 -3.16
CA GLY A 26 5.23 8.48 -3.42
C GLY A 26 3.88 9.15 -3.75
N THR A 27 3.03 8.48 -4.52
CA THR A 27 1.71 9.01 -4.87
C THR A 27 0.79 9.10 -3.66
N LEU A 28 0.81 8.09 -2.77
CA LEU A 28 0.06 8.11 -1.50
C LEU A 28 0.40 9.33 -0.65
N ILE A 29 1.68 9.70 -0.60
CA ILE A 29 2.16 10.88 0.12
C ILE A 29 1.74 12.16 -0.60
N SER A 30 1.97 12.25 -1.91
CA SER A 30 1.66 13.45 -2.70
C SER A 30 0.16 13.79 -2.74
N LYS A 31 -0.72 12.77 -2.69
CA LYS A 31 -2.18 12.93 -2.65
C LYS A 31 -2.69 13.28 -1.25
N GLY A 32 -1.81 13.33 -0.24
CA GLY A 32 -2.19 13.63 1.14
C GLY A 32 -2.93 12.50 1.84
N PHE A 33 -2.87 11.26 1.33
CA PHE A 33 -3.50 10.12 2.00
C PHE A 33 -2.75 9.76 3.29
N THR A 34 -1.43 9.93 3.29
CA THR A 34 -0.61 9.70 4.47
C THR A 34 0.69 10.50 4.39
N GLN A 35 1.35 10.69 5.52
CA GLN A 35 2.69 11.28 5.58
C GLN A 35 3.76 10.24 5.95
N ILE A 36 3.36 9.14 6.60
CA ILE A 36 4.27 8.15 7.16
C ILE A 36 3.77 6.76 6.78
N ILE A 37 4.63 5.99 6.14
CA ILE A 37 4.40 4.58 5.84
C ILE A 37 5.34 3.77 6.72
N HIS A 38 4.78 3.03 7.67
CA HIS A 38 5.53 2.13 8.52
C HIS A 38 5.77 0.82 7.77
N ILE A 39 7.03 0.41 7.65
CA ILE A 39 7.39 -0.86 7.03
C ILE A 39 7.85 -1.80 8.14
N ALA A 40 7.24 -2.96 8.22
CA ALA A 40 7.62 -4.04 9.12
C ALA A 40 7.87 -5.31 8.31
N ASP A 41 8.78 -6.17 8.76
CA ASP A 41 8.85 -7.53 8.27
C ASP A 41 7.59 -8.28 8.68
N GLN A 42 6.89 -8.85 7.69
CA GLN A 42 5.74 -9.69 7.96
C GLN A 42 6.17 -11.14 8.14
N ASP A 43 6.88 -11.67 7.13
CA ASP A 43 7.34 -13.05 7.01
C ASP A 43 8.61 -13.10 6.15
N GLU A 44 9.09 -14.29 5.75
CA GLU A 44 10.25 -14.42 4.85
C GLU A 44 10.02 -13.77 3.48
N ASP A 45 8.81 -13.90 2.94
CA ASP A 45 8.49 -13.46 1.57
C ASP A 45 7.88 -12.06 1.47
N PHE A 46 7.42 -11.48 2.58
CA PHE A 46 6.62 -10.25 2.56
C PHE A 46 7.01 -9.21 3.61
N TYR A 47 6.91 -7.94 3.21
CA TYR A 47 6.86 -6.76 4.08
C TYR A 47 5.41 -6.34 4.31
N LEU A 48 5.12 -5.88 5.52
CA LEU A 48 3.88 -5.22 5.89
C LEU A 48 4.09 -3.70 5.87
N ASN A 49 3.40 -3.02 4.96
CA ASN A 49 3.43 -1.58 4.83
C ASN A 49 2.12 -1.03 5.41
N SER A 50 2.19 -0.41 6.58
CA SER A 50 1.03 0.13 7.28
C SER A 50 1.10 1.66 7.28
N PHE A 51 -0.01 2.32 7.00
CA PHE A 51 -0.08 3.78 7.07
C PHE A 51 -1.43 4.23 7.60
N SER A 52 -1.42 5.37 8.31
CA SER A 52 -2.63 5.99 8.81
C SER A 52 -3.14 7.03 7.81
N THR A 53 -4.45 7.07 7.64
CA THR A 53 -5.12 8.08 6.83
C THR A 53 -6.34 8.64 7.57
N SER A 54 -6.78 9.83 7.17
CA SER A 54 -8.03 10.43 7.63
C SER A 54 -9.20 9.47 7.36
N PRO A 55 -10.17 9.34 8.28
CA PRO A 55 -11.36 8.51 8.05
C PRO A 55 -12.13 8.91 6.79
N ASP A 56 -12.17 10.20 6.44
CA ASP A 56 -12.84 10.70 5.24
C ASP A 56 -12.11 10.27 3.95
N CYS A 57 -10.78 10.16 4.02
CA CYS A 57 -9.93 9.78 2.89
C CYS A 57 -9.71 8.26 2.79
N LYS A 58 -10.10 7.47 3.80
CA LYS A 58 -9.82 6.04 3.87
C LYS A 58 -10.31 5.29 2.64
N LYS A 59 -11.59 5.47 2.31
CA LYS A 59 -12.20 4.80 1.16
C LYS A 59 -11.51 5.19 -0.15
N GLN A 60 -11.24 6.49 -0.31
CA GLN A 60 -10.54 7.00 -1.49
C GLN A 60 -9.11 6.45 -1.61
N ALA A 61 -8.40 6.29 -0.49
CA ALA A 61 -7.06 5.70 -0.45
C ALA A 61 -7.10 4.20 -0.79
N GLU A 62 -8.06 3.45 -0.23
CA GLU A 62 -8.26 2.03 -0.55
C GLU A 62 -8.60 1.83 -2.03
N ASP A 63 -9.57 2.58 -2.55
CA ASP A 63 -9.98 2.54 -3.97
C ASP A 63 -8.79 2.89 -4.87
N PHE A 64 -8.04 3.95 -4.54
CA PHE A 64 -6.84 4.33 -5.29
C PHE A 64 -5.78 3.24 -5.30
N VAL A 65 -5.51 2.60 -4.16
CA VAL A 65 -4.54 1.51 -4.07
C VAL A 65 -4.98 0.33 -4.92
N LEU A 66 -6.25 -0.08 -4.83
CA LEU A 66 -6.79 -1.19 -5.61
C LEU A 66 -6.71 -0.89 -7.11
N ASP A 67 -7.14 0.29 -7.54
CA ASP A 67 -7.06 0.73 -8.93
C ASP A 67 -5.61 0.76 -9.42
N TYR A 68 -4.67 1.26 -8.60
CA TYR A 68 -3.26 1.29 -8.97
C TYR A 68 -2.68 -0.12 -9.12
N ILE A 69 -3.00 -1.03 -8.20
CA ILE A 69 -2.54 -2.43 -8.24
C ILE A 69 -3.04 -3.11 -9.51
N SER A 70 -4.32 -2.98 -9.83
CA SER A 70 -4.93 -3.58 -11.02
C SER A 70 -4.40 -2.96 -12.32
N SER A 71 -4.29 -1.63 -12.40
CA SER A 71 -3.81 -0.94 -13.60
C SER A 71 -2.32 -1.17 -13.91
N HIS A 72 -1.52 -1.51 -12.89
CA HIS A 72 -0.07 -1.69 -13.04
C HIS A 72 0.37 -3.16 -12.99
N ASP A 73 -0.58 -4.10 -12.95
CA ASP A 73 -0.34 -5.55 -12.85
C ASP A 73 0.53 -5.93 -11.64
N LEU A 74 0.17 -5.39 -10.47
CA LEU A 74 0.86 -5.61 -9.21
C LEU A 74 0.12 -6.58 -8.29
N GLY A 75 -0.94 -7.24 -8.75
CA GLY A 75 -1.79 -8.11 -7.91
C GLY A 75 -1.01 -9.23 -7.20
N ASP A 76 0.02 -9.77 -7.86
CA ASP A 76 0.90 -10.81 -7.28
C ASP A 76 1.96 -10.26 -6.31
N THR A 77 2.12 -8.94 -6.27
CA THR A 77 3.19 -8.23 -5.54
C THR A 77 2.67 -7.46 -4.34
N ILE A 78 1.55 -6.75 -4.51
CA ILE A 78 0.92 -5.94 -3.47
C ILE A 78 -0.48 -6.47 -3.25
N SER A 79 -0.83 -6.71 -1.99
CA SER A 79 -2.19 -7.06 -1.60
C SER A 79 -2.66 -6.14 -0.49
N LEU A 80 -3.84 -5.53 -0.68
CA LEU A 80 -4.49 -4.74 0.35
C LEU A 80 -5.07 -5.68 1.42
N LEU A 81 -4.56 -5.59 2.64
CA LEU A 81 -5.10 -6.29 3.79
C LEU A 81 -6.26 -5.45 4.32
N SER A 82 -7.48 -5.90 4.04
CA SER A 82 -8.67 -5.26 4.61
C SER A 82 -8.67 -5.49 6.13
N PRO A 83 -8.90 -4.46 6.96
CA PRO A 83 -9.16 -4.70 8.37
C PRO A 83 -10.42 -5.57 8.48
N VAL A 84 -10.26 -6.76 9.05
CA VAL A 84 -11.38 -7.65 9.40
C VAL A 84 -12.35 -6.84 10.26
N LYS A 85 -13.62 -6.83 9.83
CA LYS A 85 -14.73 -6.13 10.50
C LYS A 85 -14.83 -6.46 11.98
#